data_AF-A0A382WA61-F1
#
_entry.id   AF-A0A382WA61-F1
#
_cell.length_a   1.000
_cell.length_b   1.000
_cell.length_c   1.000
_cell.angle_alpha   90.00
_cell.angle_beta   90.00
_cell.angle_gamma   90.00
#
_symmetry.space_group_name_H-M   'P 1'
#
loop_
_entity.id
_entity.type
_entity.pdbx_description
1 polymer ?
#
loop_
_entity_poly.entity_id
_entity_poly.type
_entity_poly.pdbx_seq_one_letter_code
_entity_poly.pdbx_strand_id
1 'polypeptide(L)'
;MHGASKLRAHLKARVKAMGIDNVRVNASQCLDRCELGPTMVIYPEGVWYTYRTREDLDEILERHILKGEQVERLVLHPDQKEP
;
A
#
# COMPACT_ATOMS: atom_id res chain seq x y z
N MET A 1 -8.96 -14.64 5.16
CA MET A 1 -7.67 -14.05 4.73
C MET A 1 -6.84 -13.65 5.96
N HIS A 2 -5.81 -14.40 6.33
CA HIS A 2 -5.14 -14.29 7.64
C HIS A 2 -3.83 -13.45 7.66
N GLY A 3 -3.45 -12.78 6.56
CA GLY A 3 -2.14 -12.08 6.45
C GLY A 3 -2.16 -10.55 6.52
N ALA A 4 -3.22 -9.90 6.02
CA ALA A 4 -3.24 -8.44 5.83
C ALA A 4 -3.16 -7.63 7.13
N SER A 5 -3.63 -8.20 8.26
CA SER A 5 -3.67 -7.51 9.55
C SER A 5 -2.27 -7.19 10.10
N LYS A 6 -1.30 -8.10 9.94
CA LYS A 6 0.08 -7.89 10.44
C LYS A 6 0.83 -6.84 9.63
N LEU A 7 0.67 -6.88 8.31
CA LEU A 7 1.30 -5.93 7.38
C LEU A 7 0.73 -4.51 7.55
N ARG A 8 -0.59 -4.38 7.74
CA ARG A 8 -1.21 -3.10 8.09
C ARG A 8 -0.70 -2.55 9.42
N ALA A 9 -0.59 -3.39 10.44
CA ALA A 9 -0.08 -2.97 11.74
C ALA A 9 1.36 -2.44 11.66
N HIS A 10 2.21 -3.13 10.88
CA HIS A 10 3.57 -2.68 10.56
C HIS A 10 3.57 -1.30 9.87
N LEU A 11 2.77 -1.14 8.80
CA LEU A 11 2.66 0.13 8.08
C LEU A 11 2.25 1.29 9.01
N LYS A 12 1.24 1.07 9.86
CA LYS A 12 0.79 2.08 10.84
C LYS A 12 1.90 2.44 11.84
N ALA A 13 2.66 1.45 12.31
CA ALA A 13 3.76 1.67 13.23
C ALA A 13 4.90 2.46 12.57
N ARG A 14 5.22 2.18 11.30
CA ARG A 14 6.27 2.89 10.55
C ARG A 14 5.90 4.33 10.23
N VAL A 15 4.68 4.59 9.76
CA VAL A 15 4.17 5.96 9.57
C VAL A 15 4.31 6.78 10.85
N LYS A 16 3.94 6.20 12.01
CA LYS A 16 4.11 6.86 13.31
C LYS A 16 5.58 7.05 13.70
N ALA A 17 6.43 6.04 13.47
CA ALA A 17 7.84 6.11 13.81
C ALA A 17 8.62 7.14 12.96
N MET A 18 8.17 7.37 11.73
CA MET A 18 8.75 8.34 10.81
C MET A 18 8.22 9.78 11.02
N GLY A 19 7.25 9.98 11.93
CA GLY A 19 6.67 11.30 12.19
C GLY A 19 5.86 11.87 11.02
N ILE A 20 5.27 11.01 10.20
CA ILE A 20 4.47 11.45 9.05
C ILE A 20 3.05 11.76 9.54
N ASP A 21 2.79 13.03 9.85
CA ASP A 21 1.50 13.45 10.44
C ASP A 21 0.37 13.62 9.40
N ASN A 22 0.72 13.76 8.12
CA ASN A 22 -0.24 14.00 7.04
C ASN A 22 -0.77 12.72 6.36
N VAL A 23 -0.47 11.54 6.91
CA VAL A 23 -0.87 10.25 6.32
C VAL A 23 -1.76 9.46 7.27
N ARG A 24 -2.92 9.04 6.77
CA ARG A 24 -3.88 8.22 7.51
C ARG A 24 -3.96 6.81 6.95
N VAL A 25 -3.58 5.82 7.76
CA VAL A 25 -3.70 4.39 7.43
C VAL A 25 -5.02 3.83 7.97
N ASN A 26 -5.97 3.53 7.09
CA ASN A 26 -7.24 2.87 7.41
C ASN A 26 -7.28 1.44 6.85
N ALA A 27 -8.18 0.60 7.37
CA ALA A 27 -8.56 -0.62 6.67
C ALA A 27 -9.80 -0.35 5.83
N SER A 28 -9.82 -0.86 4.61
CA SER A 28 -11.02 -0.94 3.78
C SER A 28 -11.62 -2.35 3.84
N GLN A 29 -12.88 -2.47 3.41
CA GLN A 29 -13.47 -3.75 3.04
C GLN A 29 -12.99 -4.16 1.63
N CYS A 30 -13.55 -5.23 1.02
CA CYS A 30 -13.17 -5.61 -0.34
C CYS A 30 -13.53 -4.44 -1.28
N LEU A 31 -12.59 -4.09 -2.16
CA LEU A 31 -12.75 -3.06 -3.19
C LEU A 31 -12.74 -3.71 -4.58
N ASP A 32 -13.36 -4.88 -4.71
CA ASP A 32 -13.42 -5.71 -5.93
C ASP A 32 -12.06 -6.07 -6.55
N ARG A 33 -11.01 -6.10 -5.71
CA ARG A 33 -9.64 -6.51 -6.08
C ARG A 33 -9.11 -7.65 -5.22
N CYS A 34 -10.03 -8.49 -4.75
CA CYS A 34 -9.71 -9.57 -3.84
C CYS A 34 -8.73 -10.61 -4.47
N GLU A 35 -8.74 -10.78 -5.80
CA GLU A 35 -7.80 -11.66 -6.56
C GLU A 35 -6.35 -11.11 -6.62
N LEU A 36 -6.18 -9.79 -6.51
CA LEU A 36 -4.86 -9.13 -6.55
C LEU A 36 -4.28 -8.87 -5.14
N GLY A 37 -4.96 -9.41 -4.12
CA GLY A 37 -4.71 -9.15 -2.71
C GLY A 37 -3.42 -9.79 -2.16
N PRO A 38 -2.71 -9.13 -1.23
CA PRO A 38 -3.06 -7.87 -0.54
C PRO A 38 -2.88 -6.62 -1.42
N THR A 39 -3.84 -5.70 -1.35
CA THR A 39 -3.80 -4.42 -2.09
C THR A 39 -3.95 -3.22 -1.17
N MET A 40 -3.35 -2.09 -1.56
CA MET A 40 -3.62 -0.77 -0.98
C MET A 40 -3.82 0.27 -2.07
N VAL A 41 -4.44 1.39 -1.70
CA VAL A 41 -4.59 2.55 -2.57
C VAL A 41 -4.12 3.81 -1.83
N ILE A 42 -3.35 4.65 -2.52
CA ILE A 42 -2.88 5.95 -2.01
C ILE A 42 -3.70 7.05 -2.68
N TYR A 43 -4.30 7.91 -1.85
CA TYR A 43 -5.05 9.09 -2.27
C TYR A 43 -4.27 10.38 -1.92
N PRO A 44 -4.45 11.47 -2.70
CA PRO A 44 -5.43 11.68 -3.76
C PRO A 44 -5.09 11.09 -5.14
N GLU A 45 -3.87 10.59 -5.33
CA GLU A 45 -3.38 10.14 -6.65
C GLU A 45 -4.13 8.93 -7.23
N GLY A 46 -4.79 8.12 -6.41
CA GLY A 46 -5.54 6.94 -6.86
C GLY A 46 -4.64 5.78 -7.29
N VAL A 47 -3.39 5.76 -6.82
CA VAL A 47 -2.41 4.73 -7.16
C VAL A 47 -2.66 3.47 -6.35
N TRP A 48 -2.76 2.34 -7.02
CA TRP A 48 -2.95 1.04 -6.40
C TRP A 48 -1.62 0.32 -6.29
N TYR A 49 -1.37 -0.32 -5.15
CA TYR A 49 -0.20 -1.16 -4.93
C TYR A 49 -0.61 -2.56 -4.48
N THR A 50 0.16 -3.56 -4.93
CA THR A 50 0.22 -4.87 -4.29
C THR A 50 1.49 -4.97 -3.44
N TYR A 51 1.46 -5.79 -2.40
CA TYR A 51 2.62 -5.98 -1.52
C TYR A 51 2.58 -7.36 -0.88
N ARG A 52 3.76 -7.98 -0.71
CA ARG A 52 3.89 -9.31 -0.10
C ARG A 52 4.68 -9.30 1.19
N THR A 53 5.56 -8.31 1.37
CA THR A 53 6.44 -8.25 2.54
C THR A 53 6.37 -6.90 3.28
N ARG A 54 7.11 -6.79 4.39
CA ARG A 54 7.22 -5.53 5.14
C ARG A 54 8.10 -4.53 4.41
N GLU A 55 9.10 -5.04 3.70
CA GLU A 55 10.06 -4.27 2.91
C GLU A 55 9.35 -3.59 1.73
N ASP A 56 8.37 -4.25 1.09
CA ASP A 56 7.52 -3.63 0.08
C ASP A 56 6.77 -2.41 0.64
N LEU A 57 6.25 -2.51 1.86
CA LEU A 57 5.54 -1.41 2.53
C LEU A 57 6.48 -0.27 2.90
N ASP A 58 7.67 -0.60 3.40
CA ASP A 58 8.68 0.38 3.77
C ASP A 58 9.17 1.13 2.51
N GLU A 59 9.35 0.43 1.38
CA GLU A 59 9.70 1.09 0.11
C GLU A 59 8.59 2.02 -0.38
N ILE A 60 7.31 1.62 -0.31
CA ILE A 60 6.19 2.49 -0.68
C ILE A 60 6.17 3.76 0.18
N LEU A 61 6.41 3.64 1.50
CA LEU A 61 6.50 4.81 2.38
C LEU A 61 7.69 5.71 2.02
N GLU A 62 8.88 5.13 1.85
CA GLU A 62 10.10 5.91 1.61
C GLU A 62 10.17 6.54 0.23
N ARG A 63 9.61 5.89 -0.80
CA ARG A 63 9.64 6.41 -2.17
C ARG A 63 8.40 7.22 -2.48
N HIS A 64 7.20 6.65 -2.30
CA HIS A 64 5.98 7.35 -2.69
C HIS A 64 5.66 8.46 -1.68
N ILE A 65 5.53 8.11 -0.40
CA ILE A 65 5.06 9.10 0.59
C ILE A 65 6.12 10.17 0.88
N LEU A 66 7.40 9.81 1.02
CA LEU A 66 8.44 10.78 1.34
C LEU A 66 9.03 11.51 0.13
N LYS A 67 9.19 10.84 -1.02
CA LYS A 67 9.85 11.43 -2.20
C LYS A 67 8.89 11.79 -3.33
N GLY A 68 7.63 11.36 -3.26
CA GLY A 68 6.66 11.54 -4.34
C GLY A 68 6.91 10.63 -5.56
N GLU A 69 7.69 9.56 -5.40
CA GLU A 69 8.05 8.65 -6.48
C GLU A 69 7.31 7.32 -6.36
N GLN A 70 6.59 6.93 -7.42
CA GLN A 70 5.86 5.67 -7.44
C GLN A 70 6.81 4.46 -7.51
N VAL A 71 6.43 3.38 -6.82
CA VAL A 71 7.18 2.12 -6.83
C VAL A 71 6.64 1.24 -7.95
N GLU A 72 7.00 1.53 -9.20
CA GLU A 72 6.44 0.91 -10.42
C GLU A 72 6.31 -0.63 -10.34
N ARG A 73 7.29 -1.33 -9.76
CA ARG A 73 7.27 -2.80 -9.61
C ARG A 73 6.11 -3.33 -8.76
N LEU A 74 5.54 -2.48 -7.91
CA LEU A 74 4.44 -2.80 -6.99
C LEU A 74 3.12 -2.16 -7.44
N VAL A 75 3.14 -1.24 -8.42
CA VAL A 75 1.94 -0.55 -8.90
C VAL A 75 1.04 -1.55 -9.63
N LEU A 76 -0.25 -1.52 -9.29
CA LEU A 76 -1.30 -2.22 -10.02
C LEU A 76 -1.94 -1.26 -11.01
N HIS A 77 -1.69 -1.46 -12.30
CA HIS A 77 -2.36 -0.65 -13.33
C HIS A 77 -3.83 -1.08 -13.48
N PRO A 78 -4.75 -0.13 -13.70
CA PRO A 78 -6.18 -0.43 -13.88
C PRO A 78 -6.46 -1.34 -15.08
N ASP A 79 -5.55 -1.35 -16.06
CA ASP A 79 -5.63 -2.18 -17.26
C ASP A 79 -5.09 -3.61 -17.05
N GLN A 80 -4.53 -3.92 -15.88
CA GLN A 80 -4.23 -5.31 -15.51
C GLN A 80 -5.51 -6.03 -15.12
N LYS A 81 -6.26 -6.44 -16.14
CA LYS A 81 -6.99 -7.71 -16.07
C LYS A 81 -5.94 -8.80 -16.22
N GLU A 82 -5.96 -9.80 -15.35
CA GLU A 82 -5.15 -11.00 -15.54
C GLU A 82 -5.35 -11.54 -16.98
N PRO A 83 -4.34 -12.19 -17.57
CA PRO A 83 -4.52 -12.96 -18.79
C PRO A 83 -5.63 -14.01 -18.67
#